data_AF-A0A8J4QRU9-F1
#
_entry.id   AF-A0A8J4QRU9-F1
#
_cell.length_a   1.000
_cell.length_b   1.000
_cell.length_c   1.000
_cell.angle_alpha   90.00
_cell.angle_beta   90.00
_cell.angle_gamma   90.00
#
_symmetry.space_group_name_H-M   'P 1'
#
loop_
_entity.id
_entity.type
_entity.pdbx_description
1 polymer ?
#
loop_
_entity_poly.entity_id
_entity_poly.type
_entity_poly.pdbx_seq_one_letter_code
_entity_poly.pdbx_strand_id
1 'polypeptide(L)'
;MVPVFSPSPQSDIIGFRFDRSDHKLLSYFLYSQVTRKSLDLYHGFVPDFNIYGPNQPDQIWDLFGGSFLRQNEDLYFFTTLSFKGKAKGSRGSSISRAISSEGTWSNEGS
;
A
#
# COMPACT_ATOMS: atom_id res chain seq x y z
N MET A 1 3.58 20.57 -8.78
CA MET A 1 3.23 19.62 -9.85
C MET A 1 2.64 18.40 -9.16
N VAL A 2 1.31 18.30 -9.11
CA VAL A 2 0.65 17.11 -8.56
C VAL A 2 0.73 16.01 -9.61
N PRO A 3 1.21 14.79 -9.28
CA PRO A 3 1.16 13.68 -10.22
C PRO A 3 -0.31 13.42 -10.55
N VAL A 4 -0.65 13.46 -11.84
CA VAL A 4 -1.92 12.92 -12.32
C VAL A 4 -1.78 11.40 -12.20
N PHE A 5 -2.21 10.86 -11.07
CA PHE A 5 -2.36 9.41 -10.93
C PHE A 5 -3.53 9.02 -11.85
N SER A 6 -3.22 8.28 -12.91
CA SER A 6 -4.26 7.58 -13.67
C SER A 6 -5.08 6.76 -12.68
N PRO A 7 -6.42 6.84 -12.74
CA PRO A 7 -7.32 6.39 -11.68
C PRO A 7 -7.33 4.88 -11.42
N SER A 8 -6.54 4.13 -12.18
CA SER A 8 -6.25 2.74 -11.92
C SER A 8 -4.95 2.42 -12.67
N PRO A 9 -4.06 1.58 -12.13
CA PRO A 9 -3.00 1.01 -12.94
C PRO A 9 -3.67 0.07 -13.96
N GLN A 10 -4.17 0.64 -15.05
CA GLN A 10 -4.64 -0.14 -16.19
C GLN A 10 -3.43 -0.37 -17.05
N SER A 11 -3.00 -1.62 -17.16
CA SER A 11 -2.18 -1.98 -18.30
C SER A 11 -2.97 -1.70 -19.57
N ASP A 12 -2.34 -1.20 -20.62
CA ASP A 12 -2.96 -1.07 -21.95
C ASP A 12 -3.38 -2.42 -22.56
N ILE A 13 -3.09 -3.53 -21.86
CA ILE A 13 -3.45 -4.88 -22.21
C ILE A 13 -4.91 -5.15 -21.83
N ILE A 14 -5.77 -5.24 -22.84
CA ILE A 14 -7.18 -5.60 -22.68
C ILE A 14 -7.29 -6.95 -21.96
N GLY A 15 -8.05 -6.98 -20.86
CA GLY A 15 -8.35 -8.19 -20.09
C GLY A 15 -7.32 -8.55 -19.02
N PHE A 16 -6.21 -7.83 -18.92
CA PHE A 16 -5.27 -7.99 -17.81
C PHE A 16 -5.87 -7.43 -16.52
N ARG A 17 -5.68 -8.16 -15.42
CA ARG A 17 -6.20 -7.79 -14.10
C ARG A 17 -5.17 -8.12 -13.03
N PHE A 18 -5.22 -7.33 -11.96
CA PHE A 18 -4.45 -7.58 -10.75
C PHE A 18 -4.96 -8.85 -10.04
N ASP A 19 -4.10 -9.86 -9.95
CA ASP A 19 -4.37 -11.08 -9.17
C ASP A 19 -4.11 -10.79 -7.68
N ARG A 20 -5.21 -10.68 -6.93
CA ARG A 20 -5.21 -10.36 -5.50
C ARG A 20 -5.03 -11.55 -4.56
N SER A 21 -4.65 -12.73 -5.06
CA SER A 21 -4.39 -13.88 -4.19
C SER A 21 -3.21 -13.62 -3.25
N ASP A 22 -3.33 -14.06 -1.98
CA ASP A 22 -2.26 -13.94 -0.98
C ASP A 22 -0.93 -14.49 -1.49
N HIS A 23 -0.98 -15.62 -2.21
CA HIS A 23 0.20 -16.22 -2.81
C HIS A 23 0.90 -15.25 -3.78
N LYS A 24 0.18 -14.56 -4.66
CA LYS A 24 0.77 -13.57 -5.58
C LYS A 24 1.26 -12.34 -4.84
N LEU A 25 0.48 -11.81 -3.91
CA LEU A 25 0.86 -10.65 -3.08
C LEU A 25 2.20 -10.89 -2.37
N LEU A 26 2.40 -12.08 -1.79
CA LEU A 26 3.62 -12.42 -1.07
C LEU A 26 4.77 -12.82 -2.00
N SER A 27 4.56 -13.82 -2.85
CA SER A 27 5.64 -14.46 -3.62
C SER A 27 6.12 -13.62 -4.81
N TYR A 28 5.24 -12.80 -5.37
CA TYR A 28 5.57 -11.98 -6.54
C TYR A 28 5.75 -10.52 -6.16
N PHE A 29 4.76 -9.87 -5.55
CA PHE A 29 4.83 -8.43 -5.28
C PHE A 29 5.82 -8.09 -4.16
N LEU A 30 5.54 -8.57 -2.94
CA LEU A 30 6.35 -8.23 -1.76
C LEU A 30 7.77 -8.77 -1.87
N TYR A 31 7.93 -10.03 -2.28
CA TYR A 31 9.25 -10.62 -2.45
C TYR A 31 10.08 -9.87 -3.50
N SER A 32 9.49 -9.46 -4.63
CA SER A 32 10.23 -8.69 -5.64
C SER A 32 10.60 -7.30 -5.14
N GLN A 33 9.70 -6.62 -4.41
CA GLN A 33 10.00 -5.31 -3.81
C GLN A 33 11.17 -5.38 -2.82
N VAL A 34 11.20 -6.40 -1.96
CA VAL A 34 12.26 -6.59 -0.95
C VAL A 34 13.58 -7.03 -1.60
N THR A 35 13.54 -7.87 -2.62
CA THR A 35 14.73 -8.36 -3.34
C THR A 35 15.19 -7.44 -4.47
N ARG A 36 14.51 -6.30 -4.67
CA ARG A 36 14.77 -5.32 -5.74
C ARG A 36 14.71 -5.95 -7.15
N LYS A 37 13.82 -6.92 -7.34
CA LYS A 37 13.49 -7.49 -8.64
C LYS A 37 12.43 -6.62 -9.34
N SER A 38 12.50 -6.57 -10.67
CA SER A 38 11.50 -5.87 -11.49
C SER A 38 10.12 -6.50 -11.32
N LEU A 39 9.09 -5.65 -11.24
CA LEU A 39 7.68 -6.05 -11.27
C LEU A 39 7.10 -6.04 -12.70
N ASP A 40 7.94 -5.82 -13.71
CA ASP A 40 7.61 -5.82 -15.15
C ASP A 40 6.24 -5.17 -15.45
N LEU A 41 5.27 -5.97 -15.90
CA LEU A 41 3.90 -5.54 -16.26
C LEU A 41 3.13 -4.87 -15.12
N TYR A 42 3.56 -5.06 -13.89
CA TYR A 42 2.95 -4.49 -12.69
C TYR A 42 3.72 -3.29 -12.12
N HIS A 43 4.70 -2.75 -12.85
CA HIS A 43 5.40 -1.55 -12.43
C HIS A 43 4.40 -0.39 -12.24
N GLY A 44 4.35 0.18 -11.03
CA GLY A 44 3.43 1.25 -10.67
C GLY A 44 2.02 0.80 -10.26
N PHE A 45 1.71 -0.51 -10.26
CA PHE A 45 0.42 -1.01 -9.78
C PHE A 45 0.27 -0.91 -8.26
N VAL A 46 1.36 -1.14 -7.54
CA VAL A 46 1.42 -1.06 -6.08
C VAL A 46 2.40 0.06 -5.73
N PRO A 47 1.93 1.30 -5.52
CA PRO A 47 2.81 2.41 -5.21
C PRO A 47 3.43 2.30 -3.81
N ASP A 48 4.63 2.85 -3.65
CA ASP A 48 5.22 3.11 -2.34
C ASP A 48 4.50 4.30 -1.69
N PHE A 49 3.77 4.06 -0.59
CA PHE A 49 3.04 5.08 0.14
C PHE A 49 2.97 4.77 1.64
N ASN A 50 3.24 5.78 2.48
CA ASN A 50 3.17 5.63 3.92
C ASN A 50 1.71 5.76 4.42
N ILE A 51 1.01 4.64 4.54
CA ILE A 51 -0.37 4.57 5.04
C ILE A 51 -0.53 4.92 6.53
N TYR A 52 0.59 4.98 7.28
CA TYR A 52 0.64 5.45 8.67
C TYR A 52 1.07 6.92 8.77
N GLY A 53 1.11 7.62 7.63
CA GLY A 53 1.51 9.01 7.52
C GLY A 53 0.44 9.98 8.01
N PRO A 54 0.48 11.24 7.51
CA PRO A 54 -0.45 12.27 7.93
C PRO A 54 -1.84 12.13 7.27
N ASN A 55 -1.97 11.33 6.21
CA ASN A 55 -3.22 11.21 5.47
C ASN A 55 -4.21 10.27 6.16
N GLN A 56 -5.47 10.69 6.19
CA GLN A 56 -6.58 9.87 6.66
C GLN A 56 -7.00 8.83 5.59
N PRO A 57 -7.66 7.72 5.96
CA PRO A 57 -8.00 6.64 5.04
C PRO A 57 -8.82 7.08 3.82
N ASP A 58 -9.81 7.96 4.02
CA ASP A 58 -10.65 8.59 2.99
C ASP A 58 -9.84 9.46 2.04
N GLN A 59 -8.88 10.24 2.57
CA GLN A 59 -7.97 11.02 1.73
C GLN A 59 -7.07 10.12 0.87
N ILE A 60 -6.55 9.03 1.43
CA ILE A 60 -5.75 8.04 0.68
C ILE A 60 -6.62 7.42 -0.42
N TRP A 61 -7.87 7.06 -0.10
CA TRP A 61 -8.81 6.51 -1.07
C TRP A 61 -9.00 7.43 -2.27
N ASP A 62 -9.29 8.71 -2.03
CA ASP A 62 -9.51 9.68 -3.11
C ASP A 62 -8.22 9.97 -3.90
N LEU A 63 -7.08 10.12 -3.22
CA LEU A 63 -5.79 10.42 -3.85
C LEU A 63 -5.35 9.35 -4.85
N PHE A 64 -5.68 8.08 -4.60
CA PHE A 64 -5.28 6.96 -5.43
C PHE A 64 -6.42 6.45 -6.34
N GLY A 65 -7.48 7.26 -6.51
CA GLY A 65 -8.54 6.97 -7.47
C GLY A 65 -9.48 5.86 -7.02
N GLY A 66 -9.67 5.66 -5.71
CA GLY A 66 -10.59 4.67 -5.18
C GLY A 66 -12.03 4.82 -5.70
N SER A 67 -12.45 6.04 -6.04
CA SER A 67 -13.75 6.32 -6.69
C SER A 67 -13.92 5.73 -8.10
N PHE A 68 -12.81 5.34 -8.75
CA PHE A 68 -12.82 4.72 -10.08
C PHE A 68 -12.64 3.20 -10.04
N LEU A 69 -12.44 2.63 -8.86
CA LEU A 69 -12.39 1.18 -8.67
C LEU A 69 -13.75 0.55 -8.93
N ARG A 70 -13.74 -0.66 -9.48
CA ARG A 70 -14.96 -1.46 -9.61
C ARG A 70 -15.41 -1.96 -8.24
N GLN A 71 -16.66 -2.36 -8.16
CA GLN A 71 -17.18 -3.03 -6.96
C GLN A 71 -16.33 -4.28 -6.66
N ASN A 72 -15.78 -4.34 -5.44
CA ASN A 72 -14.86 -5.37 -4.92
C ASN A 72 -13.39 -5.28 -5.37
N GLU A 73 -12.95 -4.14 -5.90
CA GLU A 73 -11.52 -3.85 -6.05
C GLU A 73 -10.99 -3.06 -4.86
N ASP A 74 -9.72 -3.27 -4.53
CA ASP A 74 -9.04 -2.69 -3.37
C ASP A 74 -7.79 -1.92 -3.81
N LEU A 75 -7.33 -0.97 -2.99
CA LEU A 75 -6.05 -0.29 -3.17
C LEU A 75 -4.94 -1.05 -2.45
N TYR A 76 -3.80 -1.24 -3.12
CA TYR A 76 -2.63 -1.93 -2.58
C TYR A 76 -1.44 -0.97 -2.50
N PHE A 77 -0.69 -1.04 -1.40
CA PHE A 77 0.46 -0.16 -1.16
C PHE A 77 1.65 -0.92 -0.60
N PHE A 78 2.85 -0.54 -1.04
CA PHE A 78 4.05 -0.81 -0.27
C PHE A 78 4.20 0.28 0.78
N THR A 79 4.22 -0.10 2.06
CA THR A 79 4.40 0.84 3.16
C THR A 79 5.63 0.51 3.98
N THR A 80 6.22 1.54 4.56
CA THR A 80 7.31 1.37 5.53
C THR A 80 6.73 1.14 6.92
N LEU A 81 7.13 0.06 7.58
CA LEU A 81 6.73 -0.21 8.96
C LEU A 81 7.46 0.74 9.91
N SER A 82 6.69 1.45 10.72
CA SER A 82 7.20 2.20 11.87
C SER A 82 7.04 1.35 13.14
N PHE A 83 7.98 1.45 14.07
CA PHE A 83 7.97 0.65 15.31
C PHE A 83 7.91 1.56 16.53
N LYS A 84 7.06 1.23 17.50
CA LYS A 84 6.95 1.93 18.79
C LYS A 84 8.21 1.69 19.62
N GLY A 85 8.67 2.71 20.33
CA GLY A 85 9.73 2.55 21.34
C GLY A 85 11.14 2.42 20.76
N LYS A 86 11.49 3.21 19.74
CA LYS A 86 12.89 3.40 19.34
C LYS A 86 13.64 4.23 20.39
N ALA A 87 13.90 3.64 21.56
CA ALA A 87 15.00 4.09 22.39
C ALA A 87 16.31 3.78 21.64
N LYS A 88 17.30 4.65 21.75
CA LYS A 88 18.58 4.56 21.03
C LYS A 88 19.23 3.18 21.29
N GLY A 89 19.09 2.25 20.35
CA GLY A 89 19.68 0.90 20.43
C GLY A 89 18.70 -0.29 20.54
N SER A 90 17.39 -0.09 20.70
CA SER A 90 16.41 -1.19 20.68
C SER A 90 15.55 -1.19 19.41
N ARG A 91 15.36 -2.36 18.81
CA ARG A 91 14.30 -2.56 17.82
C ARG A 91 12.99 -2.72 18.60
N GLY A 92 12.13 -1.71 18.52
CA GLY A 92 10.78 -1.82 19.08
C GLY A 92 10.07 -3.07 18.58
N SER A 93 9.35 -3.77 19.46
CA SER A 93 8.68 -5.04 19.13
C SER A 93 7.30 -4.87 18.49
N SER A 94 6.71 -3.68 18.59
CA SER A 94 5.35 -3.40 18.12
C SER A 94 5.34 -2.38 17.00
N ILE A 95 4.59 -2.66 15.93
CA ILE A 95 4.36 -1.73 14.82
C ILE A 95 3.51 -0.56 15.31
N SER A 96 3.96 0.67 15.06
CA SER A 96 3.14 1.86 15.27
C SER A 96 2.15 1.99 14.12
N ARG A 97 0.87 2.06 14.49
CA ARG A 97 -0.28 2.17 13.58
C ARG A 97 -1.04 3.49 13.76
N ALA A 98 -0.46 4.44 14.48
CA ALA A 98 -1.03 5.77 14.66
C ALA A 98 -1.03 6.51 13.31
N ILE A 99 -2.11 7.23 13.01
CA ILE A 99 -2.26 8.07 11.82
C ILE A 99 -2.51 9.50 12.26
N SER A 100 -1.67 10.43 11.78
CA SER A 100 -1.76 11.86 12.14
C SER A 100 -2.01 12.12 13.64
N SER A 101 -2.58 13.27 14.00
CA SER A 101 -3.01 13.59 15.36
C SER A 101 -4.33 12.94 15.76
N GLU A 102 -5.11 12.42 14.80
CA GLU A 102 -6.50 12.00 15.01
C GLU A 102 -6.80 10.61 14.45
N GLY A 103 -6.23 9.57 15.09
CA GLY A 103 -6.66 8.19 14.84
C GLY A 103 -5.57 7.15 15.00
N THR A 104 -5.99 5.88 14.98
CA THR A 104 -5.08 4.73 14.97
C THR A 104 -5.76 3.60 14.22
N TRP A 105 -5.03 2.94 13.32
CA TRP A 105 -5.51 1.70 12.73
C TRP A 105 -5.56 0.60 13.80
N SER A 106 -6.77 0.18 14.13
CA SER A 106 -7.03 -0.94 15.03
C SER A 106 -6.75 -2.27 14.33
N ASN A 107 -6.23 -3.24 15.08
CA ASN A 107 -6.13 -4.60 14.60
C ASN A 107 -7.42 -5.32 14.98
N GLU A 108 -8.31 -5.57 14.03
CA GLU A 108 -9.41 -6.52 14.25
C GLU A 108 -8.91 -7.91 13.87
N GLY A 109 -8.85 -8.82 14.85
CA GLY A 109 -8.45 -10.22 14.64
C GLY A 109 -7.17 -10.62 15.37
N SER A 110 -7.34 -11.41 16.42
CA SER A 110 -6.40 -12.43 16.90
C SER A 110 -7.21 -13.64 17.33
#